data_AF-A0A418WDV3-F1
#
_entry.id   AF-A0A418WDV3-F1
#
_cell.length_a   1.000
_cell.length_b   1.000
_cell.length_c   1.000
_cell.angle_alpha   90.00
_cell.angle_beta   90.00
_cell.angle_gamma   90.00
#
_symmetry.space_group_name_H-M   'P 1'
#
loop_
_entity.id
_entity.type
_entity.pdbx_description
1 polymer ?
#
loop_
_entity_poly.entity_id
_entity_poly.type
_entity_poly.pdbx_seq_one_letter_code
_entity_poly.pdbx_strand_id
1 'polypeptide(L)'
;MMDALFGDSPVDEAKTPVRQQARDQAERFADAALEHWMEQVHALADNGPLRDDLGLDGDAANTLVEELGIGARRLDIAGTIAAEVRRLAAYRAKLGEAVAKPVAVAETAINAYVNHLGFDIRPPAERPVNRSTGKPLFAPRPVAGAYPALAEEPAAYDQAFYVDWIAGFMGLTEENVAFKDGEAVDVEANARLGGLIRTLT
;
A
#
# COMPACT_ATOMS: atom_id res chain seq x y z
N MET A 1 -8.18 -65.11 -26.79
CA MET A 1 -6.91 -64.39 -27.06
C MET A 1 -7.23 -63.29 -28.05
N MET A 2 -6.80 -62.05 -27.75
CA MET A 2 -7.10 -60.76 -28.42
C MET A 2 -8.25 -59.90 -27.85
N ASP A 3 -8.10 -59.52 -26.57
CA ASP A 3 -8.60 -58.24 -26.02
C ASP A 3 -7.46 -57.21 -26.07
N ALA A 4 -7.26 -56.54 -27.21
CA ALA A 4 -6.31 -55.43 -27.32
C ALA A 4 -6.60 -54.57 -28.56
N LEU A 5 -7.69 -53.81 -28.55
CA LEU A 5 -7.96 -52.81 -29.60
C LEU A 5 -8.47 -51.46 -29.08
N PHE A 6 -8.15 -51.12 -27.83
CA PHE A 6 -8.34 -49.77 -27.30
C PHE A 6 -7.12 -49.42 -26.45
N GLY A 7 -6.14 -48.76 -27.07
CA GLY A 7 -5.03 -48.16 -26.35
C GLY A 7 -5.55 -46.99 -25.54
N ASP A 8 -5.67 -47.20 -24.23
CA ASP A 8 -5.76 -46.14 -23.24
C ASP A 8 -4.41 -45.41 -23.22
N SER A 9 -4.33 -44.34 -24.01
CA SER A 9 -3.25 -43.37 -23.85
C SER A 9 -3.72 -42.41 -22.77
N PRO A 10 -2.95 -42.20 -21.68
CA PRO A 10 -3.34 -41.22 -20.69
C PRO A 10 -3.38 -39.86 -21.40
N VAL A 11 -4.56 -39.24 -21.38
CA VAL A 11 -4.71 -37.85 -21.79
C VAL A 11 -3.95 -37.05 -20.74
N ASP A 12 -2.70 -36.74 -21.05
CA ASP A 12 -1.82 -35.91 -20.26
C ASP A 12 -2.55 -34.59 -20.01
N GLU A 13 -2.93 -34.36 -18.75
CA GLU A 13 -3.58 -33.13 -18.27
C GLU A 13 -2.57 -31.97 -18.29
N ALA A 14 -2.07 -31.61 -19.46
CA ALA A 14 -1.28 -30.41 -19.68
C ALA A 14 -2.21 -29.17 -19.73
N LYS A 15 -2.83 -28.85 -18.60
CA LYS A 15 -3.62 -27.62 -18.40
C LYS A 15 -3.10 -26.73 -17.26
N THR A 16 -1.79 -26.70 -16.96
CA THR A 16 -1.28 -25.70 -16.00
C THR A 16 0.16 -25.17 -16.19
N PRO A 17 0.54 -24.55 -17.32
CA PRO A 17 1.73 -23.68 -17.35
C PRO A 17 1.39 -22.18 -17.36
N VAL A 18 0.32 -21.76 -18.04
CA VAL A 18 0.01 -20.33 -18.26
C VAL A 18 -0.38 -19.61 -16.95
N ARG A 19 -1.08 -20.29 -16.04
CA ARG A 19 -1.55 -19.70 -14.78
C ARG A 19 -0.43 -19.51 -13.75
N GLN A 20 0.62 -20.34 -13.78
CA GLN A 20 1.80 -20.19 -12.92
C GLN A 20 2.80 -19.17 -13.49
N GLN A 21 2.92 -19.06 -14.82
CA GLN A 21 3.78 -18.04 -15.44
C GLN A 21 3.24 -16.61 -15.28
N ALA A 22 1.93 -16.42 -15.46
CA ALA A 22 1.29 -15.14 -15.16
C ALA A 22 1.34 -14.80 -13.66
N ARG A 23 1.41 -15.82 -12.78
CA ARG A 23 1.55 -15.65 -11.33
C ARG A 23 2.88 -15.00 -10.95
N ASP A 24 3.99 -15.37 -11.60
CA ASP A 24 5.33 -14.77 -11.41
C ASP A 24 5.43 -13.37 -12.05
N GLN A 25 4.85 -13.18 -13.24
CA GLN A 25 4.90 -11.87 -13.92
C GLN A 25 4.19 -10.75 -13.17
N ALA A 26 3.08 -11.04 -12.49
CA ALA A 26 2.34 -10.04 -11.71
C ALA A 26 3.12 -9.57 -10.46
N GLU A 27 3.83 -10.50 -9.81
CA GLU A 27 4.71 -10.18 -8.66
C GLU A 27 5.87 -9.31 -9.12
N ARG A 28 6.57 -9.73 -10.18
CA ARG A 28 7.69 -8.95 -10.75
C ARG A 28 7.26 -7.57 -11.23
N PHE A 29 6.07 -7.45 -11.79
CA PHE A 29 5.51 -6.15 -12.17
C PHE A 29 5.22 -5.28 -10.94
N ALA A 30 4.62 -5.84 -9.90
CA ALA A 30 4.30 -5.11 -8.67
C ALA A 30 5.57 -4.62 -7.95
N ASP A 31 6.58 -5.48 -7.84
CA ASP A 31 7.87 -5.14 -7.25
C ASP A 31 8.55 -4.01 -8.02
N ALA A 32 8.61 -4.13 -9.36
CA ALA A 32 9.21 -3.10 -10.21
C ALA A 32 8.44 -1.76 -10.14
N ALA A 33 7.11 -1.79 -10.05
CA ALA A 33 6.30 -0.58 -9.92
C ALA A 33 6.54 0.10 -8.57
N LEU A 34 6.64 -0.66 -7.48
CA LEU A 34 6.88 -0.13 -6.15
C LEU A 34 8.33 0.37 -5.99
N GLU A 35 9.30 -0.34 -6.54
CA GLU A 35 10.71 0.08 -6.59
C GLU A 35 10.85 1.40 -7.35
N HIS A 36 10.28 1.49 -8.56
CA HIS A 36 10.29 2.71 -9.35
C HIS A 36 9.64 3.89 -8.62
N TRP A 37 8.50 3.65 -7.95
CA TRP A 37 7.86 4.69 -7.14
C TRP A 37 8.76 5.14 -5.98
N MET A 38 9.40 4.22 -5.25
CA MET A 38 10.30 4.57 -4.16
C MET A 38 11.51 5.38 -4.64
N GLU A 39 12.11 5.01 -5.78
CA GLU A 39 13.19 5.79 -6.40
C GLU A 39 12.76 7.23 -6.69
N GLN A 40 11.56 7.41 -7.25
CA GLN A 40 11.01 8.73 -7.56
C GLN A 40 10.74 9.56 -6.30
N VAL A 41 10.27 8.93 -5.23
CA VAL A 41 10.03 9.60 -3.93
C VAL A 41 11.36 9.99 -3.27
N HIS A 42 12.39 9.15 -3.34
CA HIS A 42 13.73 9.51 -2.87
C HIS A 42 14.34 10.67 -3.68
N ALA A 43 14.23 10.64 -5.01
CA ALA A 43 14.69 11.73 -5.86
C ALA A 43 13.97 13.07 -5.54
N LEU A 44 12.70 12.99 -5.13
CA LEU A 44 11.93 14.14 -4.65
C LEU A 44 12.50 14.70 -3.34
N ALA A 45 12.84 13.83 -2.38
CA ALA A 45 13.46 14.22 -1.13
C ALA A 45 14.87 14.81 -1.33
N ASP A 46 15.62 14.34 -2.32
CA ASP A 46 16.95 14.91 -2.62
C ASP A 46 16.86 16.30 -3.31
N ASN A 47 15.70 16.66 -3.88
CA ASN A 47 15.48 17.91 -4.59
C ASN A 47 15.43 19.11 -3.64
N GLY A 48 16.59 19.76 -3.45
CA GLY A 48 16.76 20.93 -2.56
C GLY A 48 15.74 22.05 -2.75
N PRO A 49 15.56 22.59 -3.98
CA PRO A 49 14.56 23.62 -4.24
C PRO A 49 13.13 23.24 -3.81
N LEU A 50 12.72 21.99 -4.05
CA LEU A 50 11.39 21.54 -3.65
C LEU A 50 11.28 21.36 -2.13
N ARG A 51 12.34 20.86 -1.48
CA ARG A 51 12.41 20.78 -0.02
C ARG A 51 12.28 22.15 0.62
N ASP A 52 12.97 23.15 0.07
CA ASP A 52 12.91 24.53 0.55
C ASP A 52 11.49 25.12 0.40
N ASP A 53 10.82 24.87 -0.74
CA ASP A 53 9.43 25.29 -0.99
C ASP A 53 8.44 24.62 -0.02
N LEU A 54 8.70 23.38 0.40
CA LEU A 54 7.90 22.64 1.38
C LEU A 54 8.28 22.95 2.84
N GLY A 55 9.36 23.72 3.07
CA GLY A 55 9.87 24.02 4.40
C GLY A 55 10.43 22.79 5.14
N LEU A 56 10.91 21.79 4.41
CA LEU A 56 11.50 20.57 4.97
C LEU A 56 13.02 20.61 4.85
N ASP A 57 13.73 20.33 5.95
CA ASP A 57 15.15 20.04 5.85
C ASP A 57 15.40 18.63 5.25
N GLY A 58 16.66 18.33 4.95
CA GLY A 58 17.02 17.04 4.34
C GLY A 58 16.72 15.84 5.23
N ASP A 59 16.90 15.98 6.54
CA ASP A 59 16.69 14.89 7.49
C ASP A 59 15.20 14.58 7.65
N ALA A 60 14.36 15.62 7.72
CA ALA A 60 12.91 15.50 7.75
C ALA A 60 12.36 14.90 6.45
N ALA A 61 12.87 15.33 5.30
CA ALA A 61 12.47 14.76 4.00
C ALA A 61 12.84 13.28 3.91
N ASN A 62 14.06 12.90 4.31
CA ASN A 62 14.49 11.50 4.32
C ASN A 62 13.65 10.65 5.28
N THR A 63 13.39 11.15 6.48
CA THR A 63 12.53 10.48 7.46
C THR A 63 11.13 10.23 6.88
N LEU A 64 10.56 11.22 6.19
CA LEU A 64 9.26 11.10 5.56
C LEU A 64 9.25 9.95 4.52
N VAL A 65 10.24 9.92 3.64
CA VAL A 65 10.33 8.90 2.59
C VAL A 65 10.57 7.50 3.17
N GLU A 66 11.43 7.39 4.19
CA GLU A 66 11.69 6.12 4.87
C GLU A 66 10.42 5.55 5.50
N GLU A 67 9.66 6.37 6.24
CA GLU A 67 8.41 5.93 6.87
C GLU A 67 7.32 5.58 5.85
N LEU A 68 7.24 6.30 4.73
CA LEU A 68 6.37 5.92 3.62
C LEU A 68 6.77 4.58 3.01
N GLY A 69 8.07 4.31 2.84
CA GLY A 69 8.57 3.03 2.35
C GLY A 69 8.31 1.87 3.30
N ILE A 70 8.49 2.08 4.61
CA ILE A 70 8.19 1.08 5.65
C ILE A 70 6.70 0.78 5.67
N GLY A 71 5.86 1.81 5.64
CA GLY A 71 4.40 1.65 5.60
C GLY A 71 3.93 0.88 4.36
N ALA A 72 4.50 1.16 3.19
CA ALA A 72 4.15 0.46 1.95
C ALA A 72 4.48 -1.04 2.00
N ARG A 73 5.62 -1.40 2.62
CA ARG A 73 5.98 -2.81 2.85
C ARG A 73 5.08 -3.45 3.91
N ARG A 74 4.85 -2.77 5.03
CA ARG A 74 4.01 -3.27 6.15
C ARG A 74 2.58 -3.56 5.71
N LEU A 75 2.04 -2.73 4.81
CA LEU A 75 0.69 -2.86 4.27
C LEU A 75 0.61 -3.74 3.01
N ASP A 76 1.74 -4.33 2.59
CA ASP A 76 1.85 -5.20 1.41
C ASP A 76 1.22 -4.60 0.13
N ILE A 77 1.61 -3.36 -0.19
CA ILE A 77 1.13 -2.67 -1.40
C ILE A 77 1.52 -3.45 -2.66
N ALA A 78 2.72 -4.05 -2.70
CA ALA A 78 3.14 -4.91 -3.80
C ALA A 78 2.21 -6.13 -3.96
N GLY A 79 1.85 -6.82 -2.86
CA GLY A 79 0.89 -7.92 -2.89
C GLY A 79 -0.49 -7.48 -3.40
N THR A 80 -0.94 -6.28 -3.01
CA THR A 80 -2.20 -5.68 -3.49
C THR A 80 -2.17 -5.47 -5.01
N ILE A 81 -1.11 -4.87 -5.55
CA ILE A 81 -0.94 -4.65 -6.99
C ILE A 81 -0.91 -6.00 -7.72
N ALA A 82 -0.10 -6.95 -7.24
CA ALA A 82 0.02 -8.27 -7.85
C ALA A 82 -1.33 -9.03 -7.87
N ALA A 83 -2.13 -8.92 -6.80
CA ALA A 83 -3.45 -9.54 -6.73
C ALA A 83 -4.41 -8.99 -7.79
N GLU A 84 -4.50 -7.66 -7.93
CA GLU A 84 -5.37 -7.02 -8.90
C GLU A 84 -4.90 -7.23 -10.35
N VAL A 85 -3.58 -7.22 -10.60
CA VAL A 85 -3.02 -7.57 -11.92
C VAL A 85 -3.36 -9.00 -12.30
N ARG A 86 -3.24 -9.97 -11.36
CA ARG A 86 -3.65 -11.37 -11.60
C ARG A 86 -5.14 -11.46 -11.92
N ARG A 87 -5.98 -10.69 -11.22
CA ARG A 87 -7.43 -10.64 -11.46
C ARG A 87 -7.75 -10.13 -12.87
N LEU A 88 -7.06 -9.10 -13.34
CA LEU A 88 -7.23 -8.57 -14.69
C LEU A 88 -6.73 -9.53 -15.77
N ALA A 89 -5.60 -10.20 -15.53
CA ALA A 89 -5.04 -11.19 -16.46
C ALA A 89 -5.96 -12.40 -16.65
N ALA A 90 -6.72 -12.79 -15.61
CA ALA A 90 -7.73 -13.84 -15.71
C ALA A 90 -8.89 -13.47 -16.64
N TYR A 91 -9.17 -12.17 -16.80
CA TYR A 91 -10.26 -11.63 -17.60
C TYR A 91 -9.79 -11.31 -19.03
N ARG A 92 -9.21 -12.31 -19.72
CA ARG A 92 -8.77 -12.34 -21.14
C ARG A 92 -9.01 -11.04 -21.94
N ALA A 93 -8.23 -9.98 -21.66
CA ALA A 93 -8.40 -8.69 -22.29
C ALA A 93 -7.74 -8.71 -23.68
N LYS A 94 -8.36 -8.03 -24.65
CA LYS A 94 -7.84 -7.90 -26.02
C LYS A 94 -6.43 -7.30 -26.00
N LEU A 95 -5.56 -7.82 -26.87
CA LEU A 95 -4.11 -7.58 -26.98
C LEU A 95 -3.64 -6.09 -26.99
N GLY A 96 -4.53 -5.11 -27.15
CA GLY A 96 -4.20 -3.68 -27.12
C GLY A 96 -4.14 -3.03 -25.71
N GLU A 97 -4.71 -3.67 -24.68
CA GLU A 97 -4.75 -3.14 -23.30
C GLU A 97 -3.73 -3.81 -22.36
N ALA A 98 -2.83 -4.63 -22.91
CA ALA A 98 -2.00 -5.56 -22.13
C ALA A 98 -1.08 -4.88 -21.09
N VAL A 99 -0.68 -3.62 -21.33
CA VAL A 99 0.23 -2.87 -20.43
C VAL A 99 -0.48 -1.74 -19.68
N ALA A 100 -1.40 -1.02 -20.32
CA ALA A 100 -2.05 0.15 -19.71
C ALA A 100 -2.87 -0.21 -18.45
N LYS A 101 -3.49 -1.39 -18.44
CA LYS A 101 -4.32 -1.84 -17.32
C LYS A 101 -3.51 -2.14 -16.05
N PRO A 102 -2.44 -2.96 -16.10
CA PRO A 102 -1.55 -3.15 -14.95
C PRO A 102 -0.95 -1.84 -14.41
N VAL A 103 -0.58 -0.90 -15.28
CA VAL A 103 -0.06 0.41 -14.85
C VAL A 103 -1.11 1.20 -14.07
N ALA A 104 -2.32 1.33 -14.60
CA ALA A 104 -3.40 2.03 -13.89
C ALA A 104 -3.74 1.39 -12.52
N VAL A 105 -3.60 0.07 -12.39
CA VAL A 105 -3.75 -0.63 -11.10
C VAL A 105 -2.66 -0.23 -10.13
N ALA A 106 -1.40 -0.25 -10.56
CA ALA A 106 -0.27 0.16 -9.72
C ALA A 106 -0.42 1.62 -9.27
N GLU A 107 -0.71 2.53 -10.21
CA GLU A 107 -0.96 3.93 -9.92
C GLU A 107 -2.11 4.10 -8.91
N THR A 108 -3.22 3.41 -9.11
CA THR A 108 -4.38 3.50 -8.21
C THR A 108 -4.04 3.01 -6.81
N ALA A 109 -3.34 1.88 -6.69
CA ALA A 109 -2.95 1.31 -5.40
C ALA A 109 -1.96 2.22 -4.64
N ILE A 110 -0.94 2.71 -5.34
CA ILE A 110 0.06 3.61 -4.76
C ILE A 110 -0.59 4.95 -4.36
N ASN A 111 -1.44 5.52 -5.22
CA ASN A 111 -2.13 6.78 -4.91
C ASN A 111 -3.11 6.61 -3.73
N ALA A 112 -3.84 5.49 -3.65
CA ALA A 112 -4.70 5.21 -2.51
C ALA A 112 -3.88 5.15 -1.21
N TYR A 113 -2.74 4.46 -1.25
CA TYR A 113 -1.80 4.40 -0.13
C TYR A 113 -1.26 5.78 0.25
N VAL A 114 -0.74 6.58 -0.69
CA VAL A 114 -0.19 7.90 -0.39
C VAL A 114 -1.26 8.86 0.15
N ASN A 115 -2.48 8.79 -0.35
CA ASN A 115 -3.57 9.67 0.06
C ASN A 115 -4.10 9.37 1.48
N HIS A 116 -4.09 8.11 1.89
CA HIS A 116 -4.79 7.68 3.12
C HIS A 116 -3.94 6.86 4.08
N LEU A 117 -2.69 6.54 3.71
CA LEU A 117 -1.68 5.85 4.53
C LEU A 117 -2.15 4.50 5.08
N GLY A 118 -3.10 3.85 4.39
CA GLY A 118 -3.70 2.57 4.81
C GLY A 118 -4.77 2.70 5.89
N PHE A 119 -5.27 3.89 6.19
CA PHE A 119 -6.39 4.08 7.12
C PHE A 119 -7.76 3.99 6.43
N ASP A 120 -7.84 4.23 5.13
CA ASP A 120 -9.07 4.14 4.33
C ASP A 120 -9.59 2.70 4.21
N ILE A 121 -8.69 1.71 4.19
CA ILE A 121 -9.04 0.28 4.18
C ILE A 121 -9.61 -0.22 5.51
N ARG A 122 -9.52 0.58 6.58
CA ARG A 122 -10.06 0.25 7.92
C ARG A 122 -11.46 0.80 8.10
N PRO A 123 -12.33 0.14 8.88
CA PRO A 123 -13.58 0.72 9.33
C PRO A 123 -13.34 2.07 10.05
N PRO A 124 -14.20 3.09 9.89
CA PRO A 124 -14.00 4.40 10.53
C PRO A 124 -13.82 4.34 12.06
N ALA A 125 -14.41 3.36 12.73
CA ALA A 125 -14.29 3.19 14.18
C ALA A 125 -12.88 2.74 14.64
N GLU A 126 -12.07 2.17 13.75
CA GLU A 126 -10.72 1.67 14.04
C GLU A 126 -9.63 2.64 13.59
N ARG A 127 -10.02 3.76 12.97
CA ARG A 127 -9.06 4.78 12.53
C ARG A 127 -8.70 5.69 13.70
N PRO A 128 -7.47 6.22 13.73
CA PRO A 128 -7.12 7.30 14.64
C PRO A 128 -8.10 8.47 14.52
N VAL A 129 -8.22 9.25 15.58
CA VAL A 129 -9.12 10.42 15.63
C VAL A 129 -8.30 11.69 15.44
N ASN A 130 -8.73 12.54 14.51
CA ASN A 130 -8.18 13.88 14.38
C ASN A 130 -8.55 14.70 15.62
N ARG A 131 -7.55 15.13 16.39
CA ARG A 131 -7.75 15.89 17.64
C ARG A 131 -8.42 17.24 17.44
N SER A 132 -8.25 17.87 16.28
CA SER A 132 -8.85 19.17 15.97
C SER A 132 -10.35 19.07 15.67
N THR A 133 -10.79 17.97 15.04
CA THR A 133 -12.19 17.81 14.60
C THR A 133 -12.99 16.80 15.41
N GLY A 134 -12.33 15.93 16.19
CA GLY A 134 -12.93 14.83 16.92
C GLY A 134 -13.46 13.70 16.03
N LYS A 135 -13.15 13.72 14.73
CA LYS A 135 -13.62 12.73 13.75
C LYS A 135 -12.53 11.70 13.44
N PRO A 136 -12.89 10.48 13.04
CA PRO A 136 -11.93 9.53 12.49
C PRO A 136 -11.20 10.12 11.28
N LEU A 137 -9.92 9.78 11.12
CA LEU A 137 -9.14 10.20 9.95
C LEU A 137 -9.82 9.78 8.65
N PHE A 138 -9.79 10.68 7.68
CA PHE A 138 -10.35 10.48 6.34
C PHE A 138 -11.82 10.06 6.40
N ALA A 139 -12.58 10.68 7.32
CA ALA A 139 -14.00 10.39 7.49
C ALA A 139 -14.72 10.53 6.13
N PRO A 140 -15.53 9.53 5.74
CA PRO A 140 -16.20 9.55 4.46
C PRO A 140 -17.11 10.76 4.37
N ARG A 141 -17.15 11.37 3.17
CA ARG A 141 -18.05 12.48 2.92
C ARG A 141 -19.49 12.02 3.10
N PRO A 142 -20.37 12.85 3.68
CA PRO A 142 -21.80 12.57 3.68
C PRO A 142 -22.24 12.31 2.24
N VAL A 143 -22.97 11.22 2.01
CA VAL A 143 -23.51 10.93 0.69
C VAL A 143 -24.46 12.08 0.34
N ALA A 144 -24.15 12.81 -0.73
CA ALA A 144 -25.09 13.77 -1.28
C ALA A 144 -26.35 13.00 -1.68
N GLY A 145 -27.53 13.47 -1.24
CA GLY A 145 -28.80 12.93 -1.73
C GLY A 145 -29.00 13.25 -3.21
N ALA A 146 -30.25 13.37 -3.66
CA ALA A 146 -30.54 13.74 -5.06
C ALA A 146 -29.90 15.09 -5.48
N TYR A 147 -29.62 15.96 -4.50
CA TYR A 147 -28.93 17.23 -4.69
C TYR A 147 -27.84 17.39 -3.62
N PRO A 148 -26.64 17.89 -3.99
CA PRO A 148 -25.63 18.25 -3.00
C PRO A 148 -26.14 19.40 -2.14
N ALA A 149 -26.13 19.22 -0.82
CA ALA A 149 -26.41 20.30 0.12
C ALA A 149 -25.19 21.23 0.16
N LEU A 150 -25.28 22.34 -0.57
CA LEU A 150 -24.26 23.38 -0.57
C LEU A 150 -24.51 24.31 0.62
N ALA A 151 -23.51 24.46 1.48
CA ALA A 151 -23.53 25.47 2.53
C ALA A 151 -23.28 26.86 1.91
N GLU A 152 -23.69 27.91 2.63
CA GLU A 152 -23.46 29.30 2.23
C GLU A 152 -21.95 29.62 2.17
N GLU A 153 -21.16 28.98 3.04
CA GLU A 153 -19.70 29.04 3.01
C GLU A 153 -19.10 27.75 2.39
N PRO A 154 -18.07 27.89 1.53
CA PRO A 154 -17.29 26.75 1.08
C PRO A 154 -16.63 26.06 2.27
N ALA A 155 -16.76 24.73 2.36
CA ALA A 155 -16.05 24.02 3.41
C ALA A 155 -14.54 24.05 3.15
N ALA A 156 -13.74 24.14 4.22
CA ALA A 156 -12.28 24.12 4.17
C ALA A 156 -11.73 22.70 3.94
N TYR A 157 -12.09 22.09 2.82
CA TYR A 157 -11.80 20.67 2.52
C TYR A 157 -10.29 20.38 2.48
N ASP A 158 -9.51 21.23 1.81
CA ASP A 158 -8.07 21.03 1.66
C ASP A 158 -7.38 21.09 3.03
N GLN A 159 -7.77 22.06 3.87
CA GLN A 159 -7.24 22.19 5.21
C GLN A 159 -7.58 20.98 6.08
N ALA A 160 -8.83 20.49 6.02
CA ALA A 160 -9.23 19.30 6.76
C ALA A 160 -8.44 18.06 6.32
N PHE A 161 -8.22 17.91 5.01
CA PHE A 161 -7.42 16.82 4.46
C PHE A 161 -5.95 16.90 4.89
N TYR A 162 -5.31 18.07 4.84
CA TYR A 162 -3.91 18.20 5.25
C TYR A 162 -3.70 17.90 6.75
N VAL A 163 -4.64 18.34 7.60
CA VAL A 163 -4.57 18.02 9.04
C VAL A 163 -4.77 16.52 9.27
N ASP A 164 -5.72 15.89 8.56
CA ASP A 164 -5.90 14.43 8.62
C ASP A 164 -4.66 13.69 8.10
N TRP A 165 -4.03 14.16 7.02
CA TRP A 165 -2.86 13.53 6.44
C TRP A 165 -1.65 13.60 7.39
N ILE A 166 -1.40 14.77 8.00
CA ILE A 166 -0.32 14.94 8.99
C ILE A 166 -0.58 14.03 10.22
N ALA A 167 -1.81 13.99 10.72
CA ALA A 167 -2.18 13.12 11.82
C ALA A 167 -2.06 11.63 11.46
N GLY A 168 -2.45 11.26 10.24
CA GLY A 168 -2.27 9.92 9.69
C GLY A 168 -0.81 9.55 9.56
N PHE A 169 0.05 10.45 9.10
CA PHE A 169 1.48 10.19 8.96
C PHE A 169 2.16 9.94 10.30
N MET A 170 1.78 10.69 11.35
CA MET A 170 2.23 10.40 12.72
C MET A 170 1.78 9.00 13.17
N GLY A 171 0.51 8.66 12.96
CA GLY A 171 -0.02 7.33 13.29
C GLY A 171 0.66 6.21 12.50
N LEU A 172 0.95 6.43 11.22
CA LEU A 172 1.69 5.49 10.38
C LEU A 172 3.09 5.24 10.95
N THR A 173 3.81 6.30 11.30
CA THR A 173 5.15 6.24 11.90
C THR A 173 5.14 5.46 13.22
N GLU A 174 4.16 5.74 14.10
CA GLU A 174 3.98 5.00 15.36
C GLU A 174 3.75 3.51 15.11
N GLU A 175 2.89 3.15 14.15
CA GLU A 175 2.64 1.77 13.79
C GLU A 175 3.84 1.08 13.10
N ASN A 176 4.65 1.84 12.36
CA ASN A 176 5.86 1.35 11.71
C ASN A 176 6.96 1.00 12.73
N VAL A 177 7.04 1.71 13.86
CA VAL A 177 7.99 1.37 14.95
C VAL A 177 7.77 -0.06 15.45
N ALA A 178 6.51 -0.51 15.55
CA ALA A 178 6.20 -1.89 15.95
C ALA A 178 6.56 -2.94 14.89
N PHE A 179 6.86 -2.51 13.66
CA PHE A 179 7.18 -3.36 12.51
C PHE A 179 8.68 -3.38 12.15
N LYS A 180 9.49 -2.43 12.65
CA LYS A 180 10.89 -2.22 12.24
C LYS A 180 11.87 -3.39 12.48
N ASP A 181 11.44 -4.50 13.10
CA ASP A 181 12.24 -5.73 13.26
C ASP A 181 11.81 -6.90 12.34
N GLY A 182 10.92 -6.69 11.37
CA GLY A 182 10.56 -7.70 10.35
C GLY A 182 9.73 -8.90 10.83
N GLU A 183 9.59 -9.06 12.14
CA GLU A 183 8.57 -9.83 12.84
C GLU A 183 7.90 -8.89 13.85
N ALA A 184 6.59 -9.07 14.10
CA ALA A 184 5.89 -8.31 15.14
C ALA A 184 6.72 -8.36 16.44
N VAL A 185 7.19 -7.20 16.92
CA VAL A 185 8.05 -7.13 18.10
C VAL A 185 7.36 -7.82 19.26
N ASP A 186 7.86 -9.00 19.68
CA ASP A 186 7.47 -9.62 20.94
C ASP A 186 8.02 -8.73 22.06
N VAL A 187 7.15 -7.83 22.53
CA VAL A 187 7.42 -6.91 23.64
C VAL A 187 7.94 -7.67 24.87
N GLU A 188 7.53 -8.93 25.04
CA GLU A 188 7.99 -9.81 26.10
C GLU A 188 9.45 -10.26 25.89
N ALA A 189 9.85 -10.59 24.66
CA ALA A 189 11.23 -10.93 24.32
C ALA A 189 12.17 -9.74 24.52
N ASN A 190 11.75 -8.54 24.13
CA ASN A 190 12.56 -7.34 24.29
C ASN A 190 12.72 -6.94 25.78
N ALA A 191 11.66 -7.11 26.59
CA ALA A 191 11.73 -6.93 28.03
C ALA A 191 12.68 -7.94 28.72
N ARG A 192 12.68 -9.21 28.27
CA ARG A 192 13.62 -10.24 28.73
C ARG A 192 15.07 -9.89 28.39
N LEU A 193 15.33 -9.44 27.17
CA LEU A 193 16.66 -8.95 26.74
C LEU A 193 17.14 -7.75 27.56
N GLY A 194 16.26 -6.78 27.81
CA GLY A 194 16.55 -5.64 28.68
C GLY A 194 16.87 -6.05 30.13
N GLY A 195 16.26 -7.12 30.64
CA GLY A 195 16.61 -7.72 31.93
C GLY A 195 18.02 -8.31 31.97
N LEU A 196 18.40 -9.03 30.91
CA LEU A 196 19.72 -9.67 30.81
C LEU A 196 20.86 -8.65 30.70
N ILE A 197 20.68 -7.58 29.92
CA ILE A 197 21.68 -6.51 29.76
C ILE A 197 21.94 -5.78 31.09
N ARG A 198 20.87 -5.51 31.87
CA ARG A 198 20.99 -4.92 33.22
C ARG A 198 21.71 -5.80 34.22
N THR A 199 21.85 -7.10 33.94
CA THR A 199 22.59 -8.03 34.82
C THR A 199 24.08 -8.08 34.47
N LEU A 200 24.46 -7.57 33.29
CA LEU A 200 25.84 -7.53 32.78
C LEU A 200 26.49 -6.14 32.96
N THR A 201 25.80 -5.19 33.57
CA THR A 201 26.31 -3.85 33.94
C THR A 201 26.27 -3.71 35.45
#